data_AF-D8R9J9-F1
#
_entry.id   AF-D8R9J9-F1
#
_cell.length_a   1.000
_cell.length_b   1.000
_cell.length_c   1.000
_cell.angle_alpha   90.00
_cell.angle_beta   90.00
_cell.angle_gamma   90.00
#
_symmetry.space_group_name_H-M   'P 1'
#
loop_
_entity.id
_entity.type
_entity.pdbx_description
1 polymer ?
#
loop_
_entity_poly.entity_id
_entity_poly.type
_entity_poly.pdbx_seq_one_letter_code
_entity_poly.pdbx_strand_id
1 'polypeptide(L)'
;RNLISWTALLTAYTQNGHLDRAKRTFQGLLSQDVILWNSIIGGFAQNVESREAIQLFYEMNLVETPDEVTFLCVLLAWSHKGEVFSGRNLFRSICFDFEMAHKKQHYSCFLGLLSRAGYLSEAEELIATMPFAAENLDWTCLLGACKSYRDEKRGSFASQNVLGLDPSNGSAYVLLANLYSAK
;
A
#
# COMPACT_ATOMS: atom_id res chain seq x y z
N ARG A 1 -5.50 -32.00 0.88
CA ARG A 1 -5.67 -30.61 1.38
C ARG A 1 -5.19 -29.69 0.28
N ASN A 2 -6.09 -28.86 -0.26
CA ASN A 2 -5.83 -28.07 -1.48
C ASN A 2 -5.32 -26.68 -1.10
N LEU A 3 -4.49 -26.07 -1.96
CA LEU A 3 -3.95 -24.72 -1.85
C LEU A 3 -4.98 -23.70 -1.34
N ILE A 4 -6.17 -23.72 -1.93
CA ILE A 4 -7.30 -22.84 -1.57
C ILE A 4 -7.63 -22.88 -0.07
N SER A 5 -7.59 -24.06 0.55
CA SER A 5 -7.89 -24.21 1.98
C SER A 5 -6.80 -23.61 2.87
N TRP A 6 -5.54 -23.66 2.44
CA TRP A 6 -4.42 -23.06 3.16
C TRP A 6 -4.41 -21.55 3.01
N THR A 7 -4.60 -21.04 1.79
CA THR A 7 -4.78 -19.60 1.52
C THR A 7 -5.90 -19.03 2.37
N ALA A 8 -7.09 -19.66 2.37
CA ALA A 8 -8.21 -19.21 3.19
C ALA A 8 -7.89 -19.19 4.69
N LEU A 9 -7.18 -20.21 5.18
CA LEU A 9 -6.78 -20.30 6.58
C LEU A 9 -5.76 -19.21 6.97
N LEU A 10 -4.77 -18.97 6.11
CA LEU A 10 -3.77 -17.91 6.32
C LEU A 10 -4.46 -16.54 6.34
N THR A 11 -5.33 -16.26 5.36
CA THR A 11 -6.11 -15.02 5.30
C THR A 11 -6.98 -14.84 6.54
N ALA A 12 -7.66 -15.90 6.99
CA ALA A 12 -8.47 -15.82 8.21
C ALA A 12 -7.61 -15.51 9.45
N TYR A 13 -6.43 -16.11 9.58
CA TYR A 13 -5.53 -15.80 10.69
C TYR A 13 -4.98 -14.38 10.62
N THR A 14 -4.55 -13.91 9.45
CA THR A 14 -3.97 -12.56 9.32
C THR A 14 -5.02 -11.47 9.49
N GLN A 15 -6.24 -11.64 8.97
CA GLN A 15 -7.33 -10.68 9.16
C GLN A 15 -7.79 -10.54 10.61
N ASN A 16 -7.61 -11.59 11.43
CA ASN A 16 -7.93 -11.57 12.86
C ASN A 16 -6.71 -11.25 13.75
N GLY A 17 -5.59 -10.78 13.16
CA GLY A 17 -4.37 -10.44 13.89
C GLY A 17 -3.63 -11.64 14.50
N HIS A 18 -4.01 -12.87 14.16
CA HIS A 18 -3.35 -14.10 14.63
C HIS A 18 -2.08 -14.42 13.84
N LEU A 19 -1.17 -13.44 13.74
CA LEU A 19 0.01 -13.48 12.87
C LEU A 19 0.97 -14.63 13.20
N ASP A 20 1.20 -14.94 14.48
CA ASP A 20 2.03 -16.07 14.90
C ASP A 20 1.46 -17.42 14.45
N ARG A 21 0.12 -17.54 14.41
CA ARG A 21 -0.55 -18.74 13.96
C ARG A 21 -0.50 -18.85 12.44
N ALA A 22 -0.66 -17.74 11.73
CA ALA A 22 -0.46 -17.67 10.29
C ALA A 22 0.97 -18.09 9.91
N LYS A 23 2.00 -17.52 10.56
CA LYS A 23 3.41 -17.83 10.27
C LYS A 23 3.76 -19.29 10.54
N ARG A 24 3.36 -19.85 11.69
CA ARG A 24 3.56 -21.28 11.99
C ARG A 24 2.86 -22.20 11.00
N THR A 25 1.64 -21.85 10.59
CA THR A 25 0.90 -22.62 9.58
C THR A 25 1.63 -22.60 8.25
N PHE A 26 2.07 -21.42 7.81
CA PHE A 26 2.82 -21.22 6.57
C PHE A 26 4.15 -22.00 6.55
N GLN A 27 4.94 -21.92 7.62
CA GLN A 27 6.21 -22.63 7.76
C GLN A 27 6.06 -24.16 7.83
N GLY A 28 4.88 -24.65 8.26
CA GLY A 28 4.58 -26.08 8.29
C GLY A 28 4.12 -26.67 6.95
N LEU A 29 3.99 -25.86 5.90
CA LEU A 29 3.64 -26.34 4.56
C LEU A 29 4.87 -26.95 3.87
N LEU A 30 4.65 -28.06 3.16
CA LEU A 30 5.71 -28.74 2.40
C LEU A 30 6.20 -27.94 1.19
N SER A 31 5.34 -27.08 0.65
CA SER A 31 5.62 -26.19 -0.47
C SER A 31 4.78 -24.93 -0.33
N GLN A 32 5.40 -23.76 -0.47
CA GLN A 32 4.72 -22.47 -0.51
C GLN A 32 4.85 -21.90 -1.92
N ASP A 33 3.73 -21.75 -2.61
CA ASP A 33 3.70 -21.06 -3.90
C ASP A 33 3.54 -19.54 -3.69
N VAL A 34 3.61 -18.80 -4.80
CA VAL A 34 3.44 -17.34 -4.84
C VAL A 34 2.16 -16.86 -4.13
N ILE A 35 1.06 -17.62 -4.22
CA ILE A 35 -0.22 -17.25 -3.61
C ILE A 35 -0.14 -17.31 -2.08
N LEU A 36 0.48 -18.36 -1.53
CA LEU A 36 0.69 -18.49 -0.08
C LEU A 36 1.66 -17.42 0.45
N TRP A 37 2.73 -17.13 -0.30
CA TRP A 37 3.66 -16.04 0.02
C TRP A 37 2.94 -14.68 0.05
N ASN A 38 2.15 -14.38 -0.98
CA ASN A 38 1.37 -13.15 -1.05
C ASN A 38 0.37 -13.04 0.11
N SER A 39 -0.26 -14.15 0.49
CA SER A 39 -1.21 -14.19 1.60
C SER A 39 -0.55 -13.84 2.93
N ILE A 40 0.66 -14.38 3.19
CA ILE A 40 1.37 -14.10 4.44
C ILE A 40 1.98 -12.69 4.43
N ILE A 41 2.66 -12.28 3.35
CA ILE A 41 3.27 -10.94 3.23
C ILE A 41 2.19 -9.86 3.34
N GLY A 42 1.09 -9.97 2.58
CA GLY A 42 -0.02 -9.03 2.61
C GLY A 42 -0.69 -8.95 3.97
N GLY A 43 -0.86 -10.10 4.64
CA GLY A 43 -1.40 -10.16 5.99
C GLY A 43 -0.55 -9.42 7.02
N PHE A 44 0.77 -9.60 7.00
CA PHE A 44 1.68 -8.84 7.87
C PHE A 44 1.71 -7.35 7.52
N ALA A 45 1.72 -7.00 6.22
CA ALA A 45 1.72 -5.61 5.76
C ALA A 45 0.49 -4.82 6.25
N GLN A 46 -0.69 -5.46 6.31
CA GLN A 46 -1.94 -4.84 6.76
C GLN A 46 -2.04 -4.67 8.28
N ASN A 47 -1.33 -5.49 9.07
CA ASN A 47 -1.41 -5.49 10.53
C ASN A 47 -0.31 -4.63 11.19
N VAL A 48 0.28 -3.67 10.46
CA VAL A 48 1.34 -2.75 10.95
C VAL A 48 2.67 -3.46 11.27
N GLU A 49 2.76 -4.78 11.09
CA GLU A 49 4.00 -5.56 11.19
C GLU A 49 4.80 -5.50 9.88
N SER A 50 5.12 -4.28 9.45
CA SER A 50 5.78 -4.02 8.17
C SER A 50 7.16 -4.65 8.08
N ARG A 51 7.88 -4.79 9.21
CA ARG A 51 9.22 -5.38 9.26
C ARG A 51 9.20 -6.86 8.88
N GLU A 52 8.27 -7.60 9.45
CA GLU A 52 8.06 -9.03 9.19
C GLU A 52 7.60 -9.27 7.76
N ALA A 53 6.72 -8.41 7.22
CA ALA A 53 6.32 -8.46 5.80
C ALA A 53 7.54 -8.31 4.87
N ILE A 54 8.44 -7.36 5.16
CA ILE A 54 9.67 -7.14 4.39
C ILE A 54 10.63 -8.33 4.53
N GLN A 55 10.76 -8.89 5.73
CA GLN A 55 11.58 -10.09 5.94
C GLN A 55 11.05 -11.27 5.12
N LEU A 56 9.73 -11.52 5.15
CA LEU A 56 9.10 -12.57 4.37
C LEU A 56 9.29 -12.37 2.86
N PHE A 57 9.29 -11.13 2.37
CA PHE A 57 9.63 -10.84 0.98
C PHE A 57 11.06 -11.23 0.63
N TYR A 58 12.04 -10.93 1.49
CA TYR A 58 13.42 -11.35 1.24
C TYR A 58 13.57 -12.88 1.30
N GLU A 59 12.86 -13.56 2.20
CA GLU A 59 12.82 -15.02 2.27
C GLU A 59 12.21 -15.62 1.00
N MET A 60 11.09 -15.06 0.53
CA MET A 60 10.44 -15.46 -0.73
C MET A 60 11.40 -15.35 -1.91
N ASN A 61 12.11 -14.23 -2.04
CA ASN A 61 12.98 -13.94 -3.19
C ASN A 61 14.17 -14.92 -3.32
N LEU A 62 14.42 -15.77 -2.31
CA LEU A 62 15.42 -16.84 -2.37
C LEU A 62 14.88 -18.16 -2.93
N VAL A 63 13.55 -18.36 -2.93
CA VAL A 63 12.91 -19.65 -3.21
C VAL A 63 11.77 -19.59 -4.22
N GLU A 64 11.23 -18.40 -4.48
CA GLU A 64 10.08 -18.18 -5.36
C GLU A 64 10.20 -16.81 -6.04
N THR A 65 9.56 -16.67 -7.20
CA THR A 65 9.58 -15.42 -7.98
C THR A 65 8.46 -14.49 -7.51
N PRO A 66 8.77 -13.27 -7.02
CA PRO A 66 7.76 -12.26 -6.71
C PRO A 66 6.86 -11.94 -7.91
N ASP A 67 5.57 -11.76 -7.67
CA ASP A 67 4.62 -11.29 -8.67
C ASP A 67 4.12 -9.87 -8.36
N GLU A 68 3.16 -9.40 -9.16
CA GLU A 68 2.54 -8.09 -9.00
C GLU A 68 1.96 -7.91 -7.59
N VAL A 69 1.27 -8.93 -7.08
CA VAL A 69 0.63 -8.86 -5.76
C VAL A 69 1.70 -8.82 -4.66
N THR A 70 2.82 -9.54 -4.83
CA THR A 70 3.95 -9.46 -3.91
C THR A 70 4.45 -8.02 -3.77
N PHE A 71 4.71 -7.34 -4.88
CA PHE A 71 5.22 -5.98 -4.87
C PHE A 71 4.23 -4.98 -4.29
N LEU A 72 2.93 -5.16 -4.57
CA LEU A 72 1.87 -4.37 -3.95
C LEU A 72 1.90 -4.49 -2.41
N CYS A 73 2.01 -5.71 -1.88
CA CYS A 73 2.08 -5.94 -0.44
C CYS A 73 3.32 -5.30 0.20
N VAL A 74 4.48 -5.37 -0.47
CA VAL A 74 5.73 -4.78 0.03
C VAL A 74 5.70 -3.25 -0.02
N LEU A 75 5.16 -2.66 -1.10
CA LEU A 75 4.93 -1.20 -1.16
C LEU A 75 4.00 -0.73 -0.04
N LEU A 76 2.94 -1.48 0.25
CA LEU A 76 2.04 -1.19 1.37
C LEU A 76 2.80 -1.22 2.71
N ALA A 77 3.62 -2.25 2.94
CA ALA A 77 4.43 -2.36 4.16
C ALA A 77 5.36 -1.16 4.33
N TRP A 78 6.09 -0.73 3.29
CA TRP A 78 6.92 0.47 3.40
C TRP A 78 6.12 1.76 3.53
N SER A 79 4.93 1.83 2.94
CA SER A 79 4.02 2.95 3.11
C SER A 79 3.63 3.17 4.57
N HIS A 80 3.36 2.09 5.31
CA HIS A 80 3.08 2.14 6.75
C HIS A 80 4.32 2.54 7.58
N LYS A 81 5.51 2.13 7.17
CA LYS A 81 6.78 2.51 7.83
C LYS A 81 7.28 3.92 7.46
N GLY A 82 6.79 4.50 6.36
CA GLY A 82 7.31 5.75 5.80
C GLY A 82 8.67 5.61 5.12
N GLU A 83 9.04 4.40 4.68
CA GLU A 83 10.36 4.10 4.11
C GLU A 83 10.42 4.45 2.61
N VAL A 84 10.53 5.75 2.32
CA VAL A 84 10.40 6.25 0.93
C VAL A 84 11.55 5.79 0.03
N PHE A 85 12.78 5.72 0.55
CA PHE A 85 13.94 5.28 -0.24
C PHE A 85 13.76 3.85 -0.75
N SER A 86 13.40 2.91 0.14
CA SER A 86 13.13 1.52 -0.25
C SER A 86 11.94 1.41 -1.19
N GLY A 87 10.86 2.16 -0.94
CA GLY A 87 9.70 2.18 -1.83
C GLY A 87 10.03 2.69 -3.24
N ARG A 88 10.86 3.74 -3.37
CA ARG A 88 11.36 4.22 -4.68
C ARG A 88 12.18 3.17 -5.41
N ASN A 89 13.09 2.51 -4.69
CA ASN A 89 13.94 1.48 -5.28
C ASN A 89 13.12 0.30 -5.78
N LEU A 90 12.14 -0.16 -5.00
CA LEU A 90 11.26 -1.25 -5.45
C LEU A 90 10.36 -0.82 -6.60
N PHE A 91 9.78 0.38 -6.54
CA PHE A 91 8.96 0.87 -7.63
C PHE A 91 9.75 0.88 -8.94
N ARG A 92 11.06 1.19 -8.91
CA ARG A 92 11.94 1.07 -10.07
C ARG A 92 12.25 -0.39 -10.43
N SER A 93 12.59 -1.23 -9.45
CA SER A 93 12.99 -2.62 -9.69
C SER A 93 11.90 -3.42 -10.39
N ILE A 94 10.61 -3.14 -10.13
CA ILE A 94 9.48 -3.79 -10.82
C ILE A 94 9.67 -3.75 -12.35
N CYS A 95 10.05 -2.60 -12.91
CA CYS A 95 10.29 -2.47 -14.35
C CYS A 95 11.67 -2.94 -14.81
N PHE A 96 12.73 -2.61 -14.04
CA PHE A 96 14.11 -2.78 -14.50
C PHE A 96 14.70 -4.15 -14.19
N ASP A 97 14.31 -4.74 -13.05
CA ASP A 97 14.89 -5.99 -12.55
C ASP A 97 13.94 -7.17 -12.77
N PHE A 98 12.62 -6.93 -12.66
CA PHE A 98 11.59 -7.96 -12.82
C PHE A 98 10.85 -7.88 -14.17
N GLU A 99 11.14 -6.86 -14.99
CA GLU A 99 10.54 -6.65 -16.32
C GLU A 99 9.00 -6.62 -16.31
N MET A 100 8.40 -6.19 -15.20
CA MET A 100 6.96 -6.10 -15.00
C MET A 100 6.46 -4.67 -15.20
N ALA A 101 5.28 -4.53 -15.81
CA ALA A 101 4.61 -3.24 -15.88
C ALA A 101 3.89 -2.93 -14.56
N HIS A 102 3.98 -1.68 -14.10
CA HIS A 102 3.18 -1.22 -12.98
C HIS A 102 1.68 -1.30 -13.26
N LYS A 103 0.91 -1.72 -12.26
CA LYS A 103 -0.55 -1.62 -12.25
C LYS A 103 -0.99 -0.40 -11.47
N LYS A 104 -2.26 -0.02 -11.62
CA LYS A 104 -2.87 1.12 -10.93
C LYS A 104 -2.62 1.08 -9.42
N GLN A 105 -2.77 -0.10 -8.83
CA GLN A 105 -2.60 -0.33 -7.41
C GLN A 105 -1.18 -0.01 -6.92
N HIS A 106 -0.14 -0.26 -7.74
CA HIS A 106 1.23 0.13 -7.39
C HIS A 106 1.37 1.63 -7.24
N TYR A 107 0.78 2.41 -8.15
CA TYR A 107 0.80 3.87 -8.07
C TYR A 107 0.00 4.38 -6.88
N SER A 108 -1.18 3.83 -6.60
CA SER A 108 -1.97 4.20 -5.42
C SER A 108 -1.22 3.94 -4.11
N CYS A 109 -0.55 2.79 -3.98
CA CYS A 109 0.29 2.51 -2.81
C CYS A 109 1.52 3.41 -2.72
N PHE A 110 2.18 3.68 -3.85
CA PHE A 110 3.34 4.55 -3.91
C PHE A 110 2.98 6.03 -3.61
N LEU A 111 1.83 6.49 -4.10
CA LEU A 111 1.24 7.77 -3.75
C LEU A 111 0.95 7.85 -2.25
N GLY A 112 0.35 6.81 -1.68
CA GLY A 112 0.11 6.72 -0.24
C GLY A 112 1.40 6.80 0.58
N LEU A 113 2.49 6.17 0.10
CA LEU A 113 3.82 6.26 0.72
C LEU A 113 4.37 7.69 0.68
N LEU A 114 4.38 8.34 -0.48
CA LEU A 114 4.86 9.72 -0.63
C LEU A 114 4.04 10.68 0.24
N SER A 115 2.71 10.54 0.19
CA SER A 115 1.77 11.36 0.96
C SER A 115 2.01 11.23 2.47
N ARG A 116 2.06 10.00 3.01
CA ARG A 116 2.28 9.76 4.45
C ARG A 116 3.65 10.20 4.95
N ALA A 117 4.66 10.21 4.07
CA ALA A 117 6.00 10.65 4.40
C ALA A 117 6.24 12.16 4.15
N GLY A 118 5.24 12.89 3.64
CA GLY A 118 5.28 14.34 3.47
C GLY A 118 5.90 14.83 2.17
N TYR A 119 6.17 13.94 1.22
CA TYR A 119 6.65 14.28 -0.12
C TYR A 119 5.49 14.76 -1.02
N LEU A 120 4.78 15.80 -0.58
CA LEU A 120 3.52 16.25 -1.19
C LEU A 120 3.68 16.69 -2.65
N SER A 121 4.80 17.34 -2.99
CA SER A 121 5.07 17.77 -4.37
C SER A 121 5.26 16.57 -5.31
N GLU A 122 6.00 15.54 -4.87
CA GLU A 122 6.16 14.31 -5.65
C GLU A 122 4.85 13.51 -5.73
N ALA A 123 4.05 13.52 -4.67
CA ALA A 123 2.73 12.89 -4.65
C ALA A 123 1.78 13.56 -5.67
N GLU A 124 1.78 14.88 -5.74
CA GLU A 124 1.01 15.67 -6.71
C GLU A 124 1.48 15.40 -8.15
N GLU A 125 2.79 15.37 -8.38
CA GLU A 125 3.39 15.04 -9.68
C GLU A 125 3.03 13.60 -10.11
N LEU A 126 3.09 12.63 -9.20
CA LEU A 126 2.73 11.25 -9.48
C LEU A 126 1.28 11.12 -9.93
N ILE A 127 0.33 11.78 -9.24
CA ILE A 127 -1.08 11.80 -9.64
C ILE A 127 -1.25 12.43 -11.03
N ALA A 128 -0.52 13.50 -11.33
CA ALA A 128 -0.64 14.21 -12.61
C ALA A 128 -0.05 13.41 -13.78
N THR A 129 0.96 12.57 -13.54
CA THR A 129 1.72 11.87 -14.57
C THR A 129 1.35 10.41 -14.74
N MET A 130 0.64 9.80 -13.77
CA MET A 130 0.30 8.38 -13.86
C MET A 130 -0.61 8.08 -15.07
N PRO A 131 -0.46 6.91 -15.72
CA PRO A 131 -1.12 6.60 -16.98
C PRO A 131 -2.60 6.20 -16.84
N PHE A 132 -3.24 6.56 -15.73
CA PHE A 132 -4.64 6.24 -15.42
C PHE A 132 -5.29 7.36 -14.61
N ALA A 133 -6.61 7.43 -14.66
CA ALA A 133 -7.37 8.36 -13.83
C ALA A 133 -7.26 7.99 -12.35
N ALA A 134 -6.95 9.00 -11.53
CA ALA A 134 -6.94 8.92 -10.07
C ALA A 134 -8.33 8.57 -9.53
N GLU A 135 -8.37 7.68 -8.55
CA GLU A 135 -9.59 7.34 -7.83
C GLU A 135 -9.80 8.23 -6.61
N ASN A 136 -11.00 8.12 -6.05
CA ASN A 136 -11.36 8.83 -4.83
C ASN A 136 -10.36 8.58 -3.68
N LEU A 137 -9.87 7.34 -3.55
CA LEU A 137 -8.90 6.95 -2.52
C LEU A 137 -7.54 7.65 -2.68
N ASP A 138 -7.09 7.85 -3.91
CA ASP A 138 -5.81 8.51 -4.22
C ASP A 138 -5.83 9.96 -3.74
N TRP A 139 -6.89 10.69 -4.12
CA TRP A 139 -7.09 12.08 -3.70
C TRP A 139 -7.34 12.21 -2.19
N THR A 140 -8.06 11.26 -1.59
CA THR A 140 -8.29 11.22 -0.13
C THR A 140 -6.98 11.01 0.63
N CYS A 141 -6.07 10.18 0.12
CA CYS A 141 -4.73 10.01 0.69
C CYS A 141 -3.93 11.33 0.66
N LEU A 142 -3.90 12.01 -0.48
CA LEU A 142 -3.22 13.30 -0.61
C LEU A 142 -3.84 14.36 0.31
N LEU A 143 -5.18 14.42 0.39
CA LEU A 143 -5.89 15.35 1.27
C LEU A 143 -5.56 15.10 2.76
N GLY A 144 -5.55 13.83 3.19
CA GLY A 144 -5.16 13.46 4.55
C GLY A 144 -3.73 13.87 4.90
N ALA A 145 -2.82 13.75 3.95
CA ALA A 145 -1.45 14.23 4.10
C ALA A 145 -1.39 15.77 4.16
N CYS A 146 -2.11 16.48 3.29
CA CYS A 146 -2.21 17.94 3.33
C CYS A 146 -2.71 18.44 4.69
N LYS A 147 -3.71 17.77 5.28
CA LYS A 147 -4.15 18.04 6.66
C LYS A 147 -3.03 17.83 7.69
N SER A 148 -2.22 16.80 7.52
CA SER A 148 -1.15 16.45 8.47
C SER A 148 0.03 17.43 8.38
N TYR A 149 0.35 17.90 7.18
CA TYR A 149 1.45 18.83 6.90
C TYR A 149 1.03 20.30 6.76
N ARG A 150 -0.26 20.60 6.98
CA ARG A 150 -0.86 21.95 6.93
C ARG A 150 -0.70 22.65 5.57
N ASP A 151 -0.83 21.90 4.49
CA ASP A 151 -0.83 22.45 3.13
C ASP A 151 -2.27 22.76 2.68
N GLU A 152 -2.71 23.99 2.96
CA GLU A 152 -4.07 24.45 2.62
C GLU A 152 -4.33 24.48 1.11
N LYS A 153 -3.33 24.84 0.30
CA LYS A 153 -3.49 25.00 -1.15
C LYS A 153 -3.72 23.65 -1.82
N ARG A 154 -2.82 22.68 -1.57
CA ARG A 154 -2.97 21.32 -2.11
C ARG A 154 -4.15 20.60 -1.49
N GLY A 155 -4.43 20.84 -0.19
CA GLY A 155 -5.60 20.25 0.47
C GLY A 155 -6.92 20.68 -0.15
N SER A 156 -7.09 21.97 -0.46
CA SER A 156 -8.29 22.47 -1.15
C SER A 156 -8.45 21.82 -2.53
N PHE A 157 -7.37 21.76 -3.32
CA PHE A 157 -7.37 21.13 -4.64
C PHE A 157 -7.69 19.63 -4.57
N ALA A 158 -7.05 18.88 -3.67
CA ALA A 158 -7.32 17.46 -3.48
C ALA A 158 -8.78 17.23 -3.08
N SER A 159 -9.32 18.03 -2.16
CA SER A 159 -10.72 17.93 -1.74
C SER A 159 -11.71 18.18 -2.87
N GLN A 160 -11.46 19.17 -3.74
CA GLN A 160 -12.31 19.40 -4.92
C GLN A 160 -12.34 18.20 -5.85
N ASN A 161 -11.20 17.53 -6.06
CA ASN A 161 -11.14 16.33 -6.87
C ASN A 161 -11.87 15.14 -6.21
N VAL A 162 -11.75 14.96 -4.89
CA VAL A 162 -12.53 13.94 -4.16
C VAL A 162 -14.03 14.16 -4.33
N LEU A 163 -14.49 15.40 -4.10
CA LEU A 163 -15.91 15.75 -4.15
C LEU A 163 -16.47 15.79 -5.57
N GLY A 164 -15.63 16.07 -6.57
CA GLY A 164 -16.01 15.96 -7.97
C GLY A 164 -16.28 14.51 -8.41
N LEU A 165 -15.56 13.55 -7.83
CA LEU A 165 -15.78 12.11 -8.07
C LEU A 165 -16.92 11.54 -7.23
N ASP A 166 -17.05 11.97 -5.97
CA ASP A 166 -18.11 11.56 -5.06
C ASP A 166 -18.51 12.74 -4.15
N PRO A 167 -19.60 13.45 -4.50
CA PRO A 167 -20.09 14.56 -3.70
C PRO A 167 -20.55 14.19 -2.29
N SER A 168 -20.83 12.91 -2.04
CA SER A 168 -21.31 12.37 -0.76
C SER A 168 -20.18 11.89 0.16
N ASN A 169 -18.92 12.09 -0.25
CA ASN A 169 -17.76 11.61 0.49
C ASN A 169 -17.57 12.37 1.81
N GLY A 170 -18.10 11.79 2.90
CA GLY A 170 -18.01 12.38 4.24
C GLY A 170 -16.56 12.57 4.72
N SER A 171 -15.65 11.67 4.34
CA SER A 171 -14.24 11.75 4.77
C SER A 171 -13.55 13.00 4.23
N ALA A 172 -13.86 13.40 2.99
CA ALA A 172 -13.32 14.60 2.36
C ALA A 172 -13.71 15.87 3.11
N TYR A 173 -14.99 16.01 3.47
CA TYR A 173 -15.47 17.15 4.24
C TYR A 173 -14.81 17.23 5.62
N VAL A 174 -14.69 16.09 6.32
CA VAL A 174 -14.04 16.02 7.64
C VAL A 174 -12.55 16.41 7.54
N LEU A 175 -11.82 15.87 6.56
CA LEU A 175 -10.41 16.20 6.37
C LEU A 175 -10.20 17.67 6.01
N LEU A 176 -11.05 18.24 5.15
CA LEU A 176 -10.99 19.65 4.76
C LEU A 176 -11.30 20.57 5.95
N ALA A 177 -12.35 20.27 6.72
CA ALA A 177 -12.70 21.04 7.91
C ALA A 177 -11.57 21.03 8.94
N ASN A 178 -10.95 19.85 9.16
CA ASN A 178 -9.82 19.69 10.06
C ASN A 178 -8.55 20.42 9.59
N LEU A 179 -8.35 20.55 8.28
CA LEU A 179 -7.23 21.31 7.72
C LEU A 179 -7.35 22.80 8.05
N TYR A 180 -8.56 23.38 7.98
CA TYR A 180 -8.78 24.80 8.27
C TYR A 180 -8.99 25.13 9.75
N SER A 181 -9.35 24.14 10.59
CA SER A 181 -9.57 24.34 12.02
C SER A 181 -8.29 24.26 12.87
N ALA A 182 -7.18 23.76 12.32
CA ALA A 182 -5.91 23.57 13.03
C ALA A 182 -5.10 24.87 13.28
N LYS A 183 -5.77 26.00 13.45
CA LYS A 183 -5.18 27.32 13.73
C LYS A 183 -4.80 27.50 15.19
#